data_AF-A0A9D1DWS5-F1
#
_entry.id   AF-A0A9D1DWS5-F1
#
_cell.length_a   1.000
_cell.length_b   1.000
_cell.length_c   1.000
_cell.angle_alpha   90.00
_cell.angle_beta   90.00
_cell.angle_gamma   90.00
#
_symmetry.space_group_name_H-M   'P 1'
#
loop_
_entity.id
_entity.type
_entity.pdbx_description
1 polymer ?
#
loop_
_entity_poly.entity_id
_entity_poly.type
_entity_poly.pdbx_seq_one_letter_code
_entity_poly.pdbx_strand_id
1 'polypeptide(L)'
;MGIEKAVRVWPHKVNGEGHFIARLQKSPAAPDLSPVFPALEMGSAAALPDGQAALFAAFCREALTPEAESWLEAGAFTLFGDTLYRTPLNALPTGKLKVERAGLMVGSFKKNRFEPAHALALALPAGGFRQIAALPEEEAARYLRGEALPAEEGEKGWMPAAVELGGRLYPLGWCKSDGRSRKNHYPKGLRKAGG
;
A
#
# COMPACT_ATOMS: atom_id res chain seq x y z
N MET A 1 -42.52 14.35 -4.14
CA MET A 1 -41.88 14.32 -2.81
C MET A 1 -40.92 13.14 -2.80
N GLY A 2 -39.64 13.37 -2.52
CA GLY A 2 -38.59 12.34 -2.55
C GLY A 2 -37.19 12.87 -2.87
N ILE A 3 -37.06 14.14 -3.26
CA ILE A 3 -35.75 14.75 -3.59
C ILE A 3 -35.44 16.01 -2.76
N GLU A 4 -36.36 16.44 -1.90
CA GLU A 4 -36.19 17.63 -1.05
C GLU A 4 -35.04 17.52 -0.05
N LYS A 5 -34.63 16.29 0.31
CA LYS A 5 -33.45 16.03 1.16
C LYS A 5 -32.16 15.80 0.35
N ALA A 6 -32.25 15.76 -0.98
CA ALA A 6 -31.07 15.66 -1.81
C ALA A 6 -30.41 17.03 -1.96
N VAL A 7 -29.08 17.04 -2.11
CA VAL A 7 -28.29 18.27 -2.25
C VAL A 7 -27.96 18.49 -3.72
N ARG A 8 -28.20 19.71 -4.21
CA ARG A 8 -27.68 20.18 -5.51
C ARG A 8 -26.61 21.23 -5.26
N VAL A 9 -25.41 20.92 -5.71
CA VAL A 9 -24.29 21.84 -5.76
C VAL A 9 -24.36 22.54 -7.11
N TRP A 10 -24.54 23.87 -7.12
CA TRP A 10 -24.66 24.66 -8.34
C TRP A 10 -23.40 25.51 -8.55
N PRO A 11 -22.79 25.50 -9.75
CA PRO A 11 -21.56 26.27 -10.01
C PRO A 11 -21.69 27.78 -9.82
N HIS A 12 -22.90 28.32 -9.98
CA HIS A 12 -23.17 29.75 -9.75
C HIS A 12 -23.46 30.09 -8.28
N LYS A 13 -23.54 29.09 -7.38
CA LYS A 13 -23.79 29.29 -5.94
C LYS A 13 -22.58 28.92 -5.08
N VAL A 14 -21.67 28.10 -5.59
CA VAL A 14 -20.42 27.72 -4.93
C VAL A 14 -19.31 27.66 -5.96
N ASN A 15 -18.07 27.81 -5.51
CA ASN A 15 -16.90 27.57 -6.35
C ASN A 15 -16.68 26.05 -6.56
N GLY A 16 -17.34 25.47 -7.55
CA GLY A 16 -17.23 24.05 -7.91
C GLY A 16 -18.01 23.68 -9.18
N GLU A 17 -17.73 22.50 -9.75
CA GLU A 17 -18.25 22.07 -11.08
C GLU A 17 -19.76 21.74 -11.11
N GLY A 18 -20.36 21.55 -9.94
CA GLY A 18 -21.77 21.22 -9.76
C GLY A 18 -22.01 19.71 -9.68
N HIS A 19 -22.86 19.28 -8.74
CA HIS A 19 -23.08 17.87 -8.37
C HIS A 19 -24.50 17.66 -7.84
N PHE A 20 -24.99 16.42 -7.89
CA PHE A 20 -26.21 16.01 -7.20
C PHE A 20 -25.91 14.84 -6.26
N ILE A 21 -26.37 14.93 -5.02
CA ILE A 21 -26.07 13.96 -3.96
C ILE A 21 -27.36 13.58 -3.25
N ALA A 22 -27.61 12.27 -3.11
CA ALA A 22 -28.69 11.73 -2.30
C ALA A 22 -28.17 10.60 -1.40
N ARG A 23 -28.58 10.60 -0.14
CA ARG A 23 -28.27 9.54 0.83
C ARG A 23 -29.55 8.83 1.23
N LEU A 24 -29.65 7.54 0.90
CA LEU A 24 -30.80 6.71 1.24
C LEU A 24 -30.45 5.79 2.42
N GLN A 25 -31.45 5.48 3.24
CA GLN A 25 -31.34 4.51 4.32
C GLN A 25 -32.20 3.30 3.98
N LYS A 26 -31.60 2.11 3.91
CA LYS A 26 -32.36 0.86 3.75
C LYS A 26 -33.27 0.69 4.98
N SER A 27 -34.55 0.41 4.74
CA SER A 27 -35.50 0.13 5.82
C SER A 27 -35.06 -1.12 6.60
N PRO A 28 -35.06 -1.10 7.94
CA PRO A 28 -34.75 -2.29 8.74
C PRO A 28 -35.78 -3.42 8.54
N ALA A 29 -36.98 -3.11 8.05
CA ALA A 29 -38.03 -4.08 7.71
C ALA A 29 -37.88 -4.66 6.29
N ALA A 30 -36.93 -4.17 5.49
CA ALA A 30 -36.71 -4.72 4.15
C ALA A 30 -36.06 -6.12 4.27
N PRO A 31 -36.58 -7.14 3.56
CA PRO A 31 -35.98 -8.47 3.59
C PRO A 31 -34.53 -8.42 3.14
N ASP A 32 -33.70 -9.27 3.73
CA ASP A 32 -32.35 -9.48 3.22
C ASP A 32 -32.40 -10.39 2.00
N LEU A 33 -32.15 -9.78 0.84
CA LEU A 33 -32.08 -10.46 -0.45
C LEU A 33 -30.62 -10.69 -0.87
N SER A 34 -29.66 -10.50 0.04
CA SER A 34 -28.24 -10.60 -0.27
C SER A 34 -27.89 -12.06 -0.61
N PRO A 35 -27.34 -12.34 -1.79
CA PRO A 35 -26.81 -13.66 -2.08
C PRO A 35 -25.65 -14.00 -1.13
N VAL A 36 -25.60 -15.25 -0.68
CA VAL A 36 -24.47 -15.78 0.09
C VAL A 36 -23.36 -16.13 -0.89
N PHE A 37 -22.22 -15.45 -0.78
CA PHE A 37 -21.01 -15.84 -1.52
C PHE A 37 -19.95 -16.38 -0.55
N PRO A 38 -19.07 -17.29 -1.00
CA PRO A 38 -17.90 -17.66 -0.22
C PRO A 38 -17.06 -16.42 0.09
N ALA A 39 -16.61 -16.35 1.34
CA ALA A 39 -15.64 -15.36 1.78
C ALA A 39 -14.29 -15.60 1.09
N LEU A 40 -13.48 -14.54 1.03
CA LEU A 40 -12.11 -14.69 0.60
C LEU A 40 -11.32 -15.49 1.65
N GLU A 41 -10.58 -16.49 1.22
CA GLU A 41 -9.67 -17.24 2.10
C GLU A 41 -8.60 -16.29 2.67
N MET A 42 -8.49 -16.29 3.98
CA MET A 42 -7.62 -15.42 4.75
C MET A 42 -6.91 -16.22 5.82
N GLY A 43 -5.63 -15.92 6.03
CA GLY A 43 -4.81 -16.53 7.09
C GLY A 43 -4.00 -15.50 7.84
N SER A 44 -3.29 -15.95 8.87
CA SER A 44 -2.23 -15.17 9.50
C SER A 44 -0.95 -15.21 8.65
N ALA A 45 0.01 -14.34 8.93
CA ALA A 45 1.33 -14.41 8.31
C ALA A 45 2.03 -15.77 8.56
N ALA A 46 1.76 -16.39 9.72
CA ALA A 46 2.29 -17.71 10.07
C ALA A 46 1.66 -18.86 9.26
N ALA A 47 0.50 -18.65 8.64
CA ALA A 47 -0.17 -19.64 7.78
C ALA A 47 0.34 -19.60 6.33
N LEU A 48 1.30 -18.71 6.00
CA LEU A 48 1.94 -18.70 4.69
C LEU A 48 2.73 -20.00 4.47
N PRO A 49 2.83 -20.49 3.22
CA PRO A 49 3.60 -21.70 2.90
C PRO A 49 5.02 -21.67 3.46
N ASP A 50 5.52 -22.85 3.83
CA ASP A 50 6.89 -23.03 4.33
C ASP A 50 7.92 -22.43 3.35
N GLY A 51 8.82 -21.59 3.89
CA GLY A 51 9.77 -20.79 3.12
C GLY A 51 9.26 -19.39 2.76
N GLN A 52 7.98 -19.21 2.40
CA GLN A 52 7.42 -17.87 2.18
C GLN A 52 7.27 -17.11 3.49
N ALA A 53 6.77 -17.77 4.54
CA ALA A 53 6.70 -17.18 5.88
C ALA A 53 8.07 -16.67 6.36
N ALA A 54 9.12 -17.47 6.16
CA ALA A 54 10.49 -17.11 6.55
C ALA A 54 11.05 -15.93 5.73
N LEU A 55 10.79 -15.88 4.42
CA LEU A 55 11.20 -14.76 3.57
C LEU A 55 10.48 -13.46 3.94
N PHE A 56 9.19 -13.54 4.26
CA PHE A 56 8.40 -12.40 4.70
C PHE A 56 8.89 -11.88 6.07
N ALA A 57 9.07 -12.77 7.04
CA ALA A 57 9.60 -12.42 8.37
C ALA A 57 11.05 -11.88 8.31
N ALA A 58 11.87 -12.35 7.35
CA ALA A 58 13.19 -11.78 7.12
C ALA A 58 13.11 -10.33 6.63
N PHE A 59 12.20 -10.04 5.69
CA PHE A 59 11.94 -8.67 5.24
C PHE A 59 11.43 -7.77 6.36
N CYS A 60 10.44 -8.21 7.15
CA CYS A 60 9.89 -7.41 8.25
C CYS A 60 10.99 -7.01 9.25
N ARG A 61 11.81 -7.98 9.69
CA ARG A 61 12.94 -7.73 10.60
C ARG A 61 14.02 -6.82 10.01
N GLU A 62 14.24 -6.88 8.70
CA GLU A 62 15.22 -6.04 8.00
C GLU A 62 14.75 -4.59 7.88
N ALA A 63 13.50 -4.38 7.45
CA ALA A 63 13.03 -3.08 6.97
C ALA A 63 12.11 -2.34 7.95
N LEU A 64 11.35 -3.05 8.80
CA LEU A 64 10.28 -2.48 9.61
C LEU A 64 10.64 -2.42 11.10
N THR A 65 10.16 -1.39 11.79
CA THR A 65 10.24 -1.36 13.26
C THR A 65 9.30 -2.40 13.88
N PRO A 66 9.50 -2.83 15.13
CA PRO A 66 8.61 -3.77 15.80
C PRO A 66 7.14 -3.33 15.82
N GLU A 67 6.88 -2.03 15.95
CA GLU A 67 5.53 -1.47 15.97
C GLU A 67 4.86 -1.58 14.60
N ALA A 68 5.59 -1.30 13.53
CA ALA A 68 5.08 -1.42 12.16
C ALA A 68 4.89 -2.89 11.74
N GLU A 69 5.81 -3.77 12.15
CA GLU A 69 5.70 -5.22 11.98
C GLU A 69 4.45 -5.76 12.70
N SER A 70 4.26 -5.40 13.97
CA SER A 70 3.07 -5.79 14.74
C SER A 70 1.76 -5.30 14.10
N TRP A 71 1.72 -4.05 13.63
CA TRP A 71 0.55 -3.51 12.91
C TRP A 71 0.26 -4.29 11.61
N LEU A 72 1.31 -4.67 10.88
CA LEU A 72 1.20 -5.41 9.64
C LEU A 72 0.63 -6.82 9.93
N GLU A 73 1.20 -7.51 10.92
CA GLU A 73 0.83 -8.87 11.33
C GLU A 73 -0.54 -8.97 11.99
N ALA A 74 -1.04 -7.89 12.61
CA ALA A 74 -2.40 -7.83 13.15
C ALA A 74 -3.50 -7.90 12.06
N GLY A 75 -3.12 -7.83 10.78
CA GLY A 75 -4.05 -7.98 9.66
C GLY A 75 -4.27 -9.43 9.25
N ALA A 76 -5.35 -9.66 8.49
CA ALA A 76 -5.52 -10.89 7.74
C ALA A 76 -4.70 -10.83 6.44
N PHE A 77 -4.18 -11.98 6.00
CA PHE A 77 -3.40 -12.07 4.77
C PHE A 77 -4.09 -12.96 3.74
N THR A 78 -4.02 -12.54 2.48
CA THR A 78 -4.42 -13.36 1.34
C THR A 78 -3.29 -13.42 0.33
N LEU A 79 -3.02 -14.63 -0.18
CA LEU A 79 -2.03 -14.88 -1.22
C LEU A 79 -2.75 -15.11 -2.56
N PHE A 80 -2.48 -14.26 -3.54
CA PHE A 80 -2.90 -14.46 -4.93
C PHE A 80 -1.69 -14.75 -5.80
N GLY A 81 -1.51 -16.00 -6.21
CA GLY A 81 -0.30 -16.43 -6.93
C GLY A 81 0.93 -16.22 -6.05
N ASP A 82 1.81 -15.29 -6.45
CA ASP A 82 3.00 -14.91 -5.71
C ASP A 82 2.84 -13.64 -4.87
N THR A 83 1.67 -12.99 -4.92
CA THR A 83 1.46 -11.66 -4.34
C THR A 83 0.72 -11.73 -3.02
N LEU A 84 1.31 -11.14 -1.99
CA LEU A 84 0.79 -11.09 -0.63
C LEU A 84 0.01 -9.78 -0.41
N TYR A 85 -1.22 -9.91 0.08
CA TYR A 85 -2.08 -8.81 0.48
C TYR A 85 -2.36 -8.86 1.98
N ARG A 86 -2.39 -7.71 2.63
CA ARG A 86 -3.02 -7.51 3.93
C ARG A 86 -4.47 -7.09 3.69
N THR A 87 -5.35 -8.06 3.85
CA THR A 87 -6.78 -7.99 3.58
C THR A 87 -7.52 -7.42 4.80
N PRO A 88 -8.52 -6.54 4.63
CA PRO A 88 -9.37 -6.11 5.74
C PRO A 88 -10.09 -7.29 6.40
N LEU A 89 -10.21 -7.28 7.74
CA LEU A 89 -10.80 -8.38 8.53
C LEU A 89 -12.28 -8.67 8.19
N ASN A 90 -12.97 -7.69 7.60
CA ASN A 90 -14.34 -7.80 7.08
C ASN A 90 -14.36 -8.08 5.58
N ALA A 91 -13.45 -8.93 5.09
CA ALA A 91 -13.28 -9.18 3.66
C ALA A 91 -14.61 -9.49 2.99
N LEU A 92 -14.85 -8.78 1.88
CA LEU A 92 -16.07 -8.89 1.13
C LEU A 92 -16.24 -10.33 0.62
N PRO A 93 -17.46 -10.86 0.60
CA PRO A 93 -17.73 -12.13 -0.08
C PRO A 93 -17.33 -12.01 -1.55
N THR A 94 -16.26 -12.71 -1.97
CA THR A 94 -15.67 -12.50 -3.30
C THR A 94 -16.34 -13.35 -4.37
N GLY A 95 -17.02 -14.45 -4.02
CA GLY A 95 -17.83 -15.24 -4.96
C GLY A 95 -17.17 -15.45 -6.34
N LYS A 96 -17.82 -14.93 -7.39
CA LYS A 96 -17.31 -14.93 -8.79
C LYS A 96 -16.71 -13.59 -9.22
N LEU A 97 -16.48 -12.66 -8.30
CA LEU A 97 -15.91 -11.36 -8.61
C LEU A 97 -14.44 -11.53 -9.02
N LYS A 98 -14.05 -10.83 -10.07
CA LYS A 98 -12.64 -10.63 -10.39
C LYS A 98 -12.10 -9.56 -9.46
N VAL A 99 -11.31 -9.95 -8.48
CA VAL A 99 -10.74 -9.04 -7.48
C VAL A 99 -9.45 -8.44 -8.03
N GLU A 100 -9.50 -7.15 -8.38
CA GLU A 100 -8.31 -6.42 -8.83
C GLU A 100 -7.31 -6.17 -7.69
N ARG A 101 -7.82 -5.91 -6.46
CA ARG A 101 -6.98 -5.61 -5.30
C ARG A 101 -7.67 -5.98 -3.98
N ALA A 102 -7.16 -7.01 -3.32
CA ALA A 102 -7.71 -7.52 -2.06
C ALA A 102 -7.17 -6.79 -0.81
N GLY A 103 -7.08 -5.46 -0.86
CA GLY A 103 -6.55 -4.64 0.23
C GLY A 103 -5.14 -4.09 -0.03
N LEU A 104 -4.34 -4.02 1.03
CA LEU A 104 -2.98 -3.47 0.93
C LEU A 104 -2.05 -4.54 0.34
N MET A 105 -1.56 -4.32 -0.87
CA MET A 105 -0.49 -5.14 -1.44
C MET A 105 0.78 -4.95 -0.61
N VAL A 106 1.27 -6.02 0.00
CA VAL A 106 2.44 -6.01 0.90
C VAL A 106 3.71 -6.26 0.10
N GLY A 107 3.67 -7.21 -0.83
CA GLY A 107 4.80 -7.57 -1.68
C GLY A 107 4.54 -8.83 -2.49
N SER A 108 5.60 -9.34 -3.12
CA SER A 108 5.54 -10.58 -3.90
C SER A 108 6.72 -11.50 -3.61
N PHE A 109 6.47 -12.80 -3.64
CA PHE A 109 7.47 -13.84 -3.49
C PHE A 109 8.11 -14.14 -4.85
N LYS A 110 9.39 -13.80 -5.01
CA LYS A 110 10.20 -14.23 -6.15
C LYS A 110 11.09 -15.40 -5.73
N LYS A 111 11.83 -15.99 -6.68
CA LYS A 111 12.77 -17.08 -6.41
C LYS A 111 13.70 -16.71 -5.25
N ASN A 112 13.52 -17.38 -4.11
CA ASN A 112 14.26 -17.22 -2.85
C ASN A 112 14.31 -15.80 -2.27
N ARG A 113 13.32 -14.95 -2.55
CA ARG A 113 13.26 -13.60 -1.97
C ARG A 113 11.85 -13.03 -1.91
N PHE A 114 11.61 -12.18 -0.92
CA PHE A 114 10.46 -11.31 -0.86
C PHE A 114 10.82 -9.94 -1.45
N GLU A 115 9.97 -9.41 -2.34
CA GLU A 115 10.08 -8.05 -2.88
C GLU A 115 8.90 -7.22 -2.37
N PRO A 116 9.14 -6.18 -1.54
CA PRO A 116 8.06 -5.39 -0.98
C PRO A 116 7.37 -4.56 -2.07
N ALA A 117 6.06 -4.43 -1.95
CA ALA A 117 5.26 -3.65 -2.89
C ALA A 117 5.43 -2.16 -2.60
N HIS A 118 5.43 -1.35 -3.65
CA HIS A 118 5.41 0.11 -3.54
C HIS A 118 4.28 0.62 -2.64
N ALA A 119 3.12 -0.04 -2.66
CA ALA A 119 2.00 0.30 -1.80
C ALA A 119 2.32 0.21 -0.30
N LEU A 120 3.17 -0.72 0.13
CA LEU A 120 3.57 -0.85 1.53
C LEU A 120 4.41 0.36 1.98
N ALA A 121 5.32 0.84 1.13
CA ALA A 121 6.10 2.05 1.43
C ALA A 121 5.19 3.26 1.67
N LEU A 122 4.13 3.41 0.89
CA LEU A 122 3.20 4.53 0.99
C LEU A 122 2.16 4.38 2.13
N ALA A 123 1.95 3.16 2.63
CA ALA A 123 0.96 2.89 3.66
C ALA A 123 1.48 3.12 5.09
N LEU A 124 2.79 3.00 5.29
CA LEU A 124 3.42 3.18 6.59
C LEU A 124 3.98 4.61 6.75
N PRO A 125 3.91 5.19 7.96
CA PRO A 125 4.64 6.42 8.24
C PRO A 125 6.15 6.18 8.20
N ALA A 126 6.93 7.23 7.99
CA ALA A 126 8.40 7.17 8.01
C ALA A 126 8.95 6.47 9.26
N GLY A 127 8.42 6.77 10.45
CA GLY A 127 8.84 6.13 11.70
C GLY A 127 8.56 4.62 11.80
N GLY A 128 7.88 4.02 10.83
CA GLY A 128 7.66 2.57 10.76
C GLY A 128 8.79 1.78 10.09
N PHE A 129 9.83 2.46 9.60
CA PHE A 129 10.97 1.83 8.94
C PHE A 129 12.25 1.94 9.78
N ARG A 130 13.11 0.92 9.73
CA ARG A 130 14.39 0.92 10.46
C ARG A 130 15.43 1.85 9.85
N GLN A 131 15.39 2.00 8.54
CA GLN A 131 16.26 2.87 7.75
C GLN A 131 15.42 3.58 6.71
N ILE A 132 15.78 4.82 6.38
CA ILE A 132 15.10 5.63 5.39
C ILE A 132 16.17 6.40 4.62
N ALA A 133 16.10 6.37 3.29
CA ALA A 133 16.88 7.27 2.46
C ALA A 133 16.15 8.61 2.40
N ALA A 134 16.54 9.54 3.28
CA ALA A 134 16.02 10.90 3.29
C ALA A 134 16.64 11.68 2.12
N LEU A 135 15.82 12.03 1.14
CA LEU A 135 16.26 12.65 -0.10
C LEU A 135 15.97 14.16 -0.09
N PRO A 136 16.96 15.00 -0.44
CA PRO A 136 16.67 16.37 -0.83
C PRO A 136 15.82 16.39 -2.11
N GLU A 137 15.19 17.53 -2.39
CA GLU A 137 14.22 17.68 -3.50
C GLU A 137 14.79 17.24 -4.86
N GLU A 138 16.05 17.59 -5.15
CA GLU A 138 16.72 17.23 -6.39
C GLU A 138 16.91 15.70 -6.53
N GLU A 139 17.31 15.02 -5.45
CA GLU A 139 17.44 13.56 -5.45
C GLU A 139 16.09 12.86 -5.48
N ALA A 140 15.08 13.42 -4.83
CA ALA A 140 13.71 12.93 -4.92
C ALA A 140 13.19 12.99 -6.36
N ALA A 141 13.47 14.07 -7.09
CA ALA A 141 13.11 14.19 -8.52
C ALA A 141 13.80 13.11 -9.38
N ARG A 142 15.10 12.88 -9.15
CA ARG A 142 15.87 11.80 -9.81
C ARG A 142 15.31 10.41 -9.49
N TYR A 143 14.99 10.17 -8.22
CA TYR A 143 14.34 8.94 -7.78
C TYR A 143 12.99 8.71 -8.49
N LEU A 144 12.15 9.75 -8.61
CA LEU A 144 10.86 9.68 -9.31
C LEU A 144 11.00 9.45 -10.83
N ARG A 145 12.14 9.78 -11.44
CA ARG A 145 12.48 9.39 -12.83
C ARG A 145 12.98 7.95 -12.94
N GLY A 146 13.21 7.27 -11.82
CA GLY A 146 13.68 5.89 -11.77
C GLY A 146 15.21 5.74 -11.76
N GLU A 147 15.95 6.82 -11.51
CA GLU A 147 17.41 6.80 -11.41
C GLU A 147 17.87 6.09 -10.13
N ALA A 148 19.01 5.40 -10.20
CA ALA A 148 19.72 4.95 -9.00
C ALA A 148 20.40 6.14 -8.32
N LEU A 149 20.47 6.09 -7.00
CA LEU A 149 21.09 7.12 -6.18
C LEU A 149 22.35 6.56 -5.50
N PRO A 150 23.33 7.40 -5.12
CA PRO A 150 24.43 6.96 -4.26
C PRO A 150 23.87 6.46 -2.92
N ALA A 151 24.51 5.44 -2.35
CA ALA A 151 24.24 5.00 -0.98
C ALA A 151 25.11 5.78 0.00
N GLU A 152 24.58 5.99 1.21
CA GLU A 152 25.37 6.49 2.34
C GLU A 152 26.13 5.35 3.01
N GLU A 153 27.16 5.69 3.78
CA GLU A 153 28.01 4.71 4.45
C GLU A 153 27.20 3.88 5.44
N GLY A 154 27.31 2.55 5.35
CA GLY A 154 26.59 1.61 6.22
C GLY A 154 25.18 1.24 5.75
N GLU A 155 24.64 1.89 4.71
CA GLU A 155 23.32 1.55 4.19
C GLU A 155 23.31 0.21 3.47
N LYS A 156 22.43 -0.69 3.90
CA LYS A 156 22.24 -1.99 3.25
C LYS A 156 20.82 -2.47 3.41
N GLY A 157 20.29 -3.06 2.35
CA GLY A 157 18.99 -3.70 2.37
C GLY A 157 17.85 -2.80 1.89
N TRP A 158 16.62 -3.19 2.22
CA TRP A 158 15.42 -2.47 1.85
C TRP A 158 15.19 -1.25 2.74
N MET A 159 14.97 -0.11 2.10
CA MET A 159 14.59 1.14 2.76
C MET A 159 13.71 1.96 1.83
N PRO A 160 12.72 2.70 2.34
CA PRO A 160 12.03 3.67 1.53
C PRO A 160 12.94 4.87 1.24
N ALA A 161 12.89 5.35 0.00
CA ALA A 161 13.22 6.73 -0.30
C ALA A 161 12.10 7.62 0.23
N ALA A 162 12.44 8.72 0.90
CA ALA A 162 11.47 9.67 1.43
C ALA A 162 11.94 11.10 1.16
N VAL A 163 11.00 12.01 0.94
CA VAL A 163 11.29 13.45 0.87
C VAL A 163 10.89 14.13 2.17
N GLU A 164 11.69 15.09 2.62
CA GLU A 164 11.32 15.93 3.76
C GLU A 164 10.51 17.14 3.30
N LEU A 165 9.30 17.30 3.84
CA LEU A 165 8.44 18.46 3.61
C LEU A 165 7.86 18.94 4.94
N GLY A 166 8.07 20.22 5.29
CA GLY A 166 7.54 20.79 6.53
C GLY A 166 8.00 20.07 7.81
N GLY A 167 9.25 19.60 7.84
CA GLY A 167 9.84 18.88 8.97
C GLY A 167 9.35 17.43 9.14
N ARG A 168 8.72 16.85 8.11
CA ARG A 168 8.22 15.47 8.13
C ARG A 168 8.70 14.72 6.89
N LEU A 169 9.08 13.47 7.09
CA LEU A 169 9.46 12.56 6.02
C LEU A 169 8.23 11.88 5.42
N TYR A 170 8.14 11.92 4.09
CA TYR A 170 7.09 11.29 3.30
C TYR A 170 7.70 10.22 2.39
N PRO A 171 7.44 8.92 2.65
CA PRO A 171 7.89 7.85 1.78
C PRO A 171 7.38 8.04 0.35
N LEU A 172 8.31 7.94 -0.60
CA LEU A 172 8.05 7.99 -2.04
C LEU A 172 8.01 6.60 -2.66
N GLY A 173 8.63 5.60 -2.05
CA GLY A 173 8.72 4.24 -2.57
C GLY A 173 9.99 3.55 -2.10
N TRP A 174 10.20 2.31 -2.53
CA TRP A 174 11.36 1.52 -2.10
C TRP A 174 12.63 1.83 -2.91
N CYS A 175 13.77 1.74 -2.23
CA CYS A 175 15.06 1.44 -2.82
C CYS A 175 15.71 0.26 -2.09
N LYS A 176 16.69 -0.36 -2.74
CA LYS A 176 17.52 -1.39 -2.11
C LYS A 176 18.98 -1.00 -2.21
N SER A 177 19.64 -0.82 -1.07
CA SER A 177 21.05 -0.48 -1.01
C SER A 177 21.93 -1.73 -0.99
N ASP A 178 23.02 -1.70 -1.75
CA ASP A 178 24.12 -2.66 -1.69
C ASP A 178 25.37 -2.12 -0.96
N GLY A 179 25.26 -0.92 -0.37
CA GLY A 179 26.36 -0.19 0.28
C GLY A 179 27.17 0.70 -0.67
N ARG A 180 26.88 0.68 -1.97
CA ARG A 180 27.48 1.61 -2.96
C ARG A 180 26.42 2.42 -3.68
N SER A 181 25.29 1.80 -3.99
CA SER A 181 24.19 2.42 -4.69
C SER A 181 22.84 2.00 -4.11
N ARG A 182 21.92 2.95 -4.03
CA ARG A 182 20.50 2.73 -3.78
C ARG A 182 19.84 2.39 -5.10
N LYS A 183 19.60 1.10 -5.34
CA LYS A 183 18.86 0.64 -6.52
C LYS A 183 17.40 1.09 -6.41
N ASN A 184 16.91 1.73 -7.45
CA ASN A 184 15.56 2.27 -7.50
C ASN A 184 14.51 1.19 -7.80
N HIS A 185 13.55 1.04 -6.88
CA HIS A 185 12.40 0.14 -7.01
C HIS A 185 11.07 0.89 -7.22
N TYR A 186 11.12 2.17 -7.62
CA TYR A 186 9.95 2.94 -8.01
C TYR A 186 9.28 2.32 -9.25
N PRO A 187 7.95 2.12 -9.22
CA PRO A 187 7.23 1.43 -10.30
C PRO A 187 7.46 2.10 -11.65
N LYS A 188 7.84 1.29 -12.67
CA LYS A 188 8.17 1.80 -14.01
C LYS A 188 7.06 2.65 -14.63
N GLY A 189 5.81 2.23 -14.46
CA GLY A 189 4.64 2.94 -15.01
C GLY A 189 4.29 4.26 -14.30
N LEU A 190 4.90 4.54 -13.13
CA LEU A 190 4.70 5.80 -12.41
C LEU A 190 5.86 6.79 -12.61
N ARG A 191 6.95 6.35 -13.25
CA ARG A 191 8.13 7.19 -13.44
C ARG A 191 7.77 8.42 -14.26
N LYS A 192 8.23 9.58 -13.80
CA LYS A 192 8.12 10.81 -14.59
C LYS A 192 9.01 10.66 -15.83
N ALA A 193 8.44 10.91 -17.01
CA ALA A 193 9.25 11.11 -18.21
C ALA A 193 10.16 12.32 -17.96
N GLY A 194 11.41 12.27 -18.42
CA GLY A 194 12.25 13.47 -18.45
C GLY A 194 11.55 14.51 -19.33
N GLY A 195 11.04 15.57 -18.70
CA GLY A 195 10.61 16.77 -19.39
C GLY A 195 11.81 17.58 -19.87
#